data_AF-A0A672GVL5-F1
#
_entry.id   AF-A0A672GVL5-F1
#
_cell.length_a   1.000
_cell.length_b   1.000
_cell.length_c   1.000
_cell.angle_alpha   90.00
_cell.angle_beta   90.00
_cell.angle_gamma   90.00
#
_symmetry.space_group_name_H-M   'P 1'
#
loop_
_entity.id
_entity.type
_entity.pdbx_description
1 polymer ?
#
loop_
_entity_poly.entity_id
_entity_poly.type
_entity_poly.pdbx_seq_one_letter_code
_entity_poly.pdbx_strand_id
1 'polypeptide(L)'
;VTSITSTLLFLSSHRLRALSSGGSVTSPPPSPAMPKYKLAEYRYGREEMLALYIKDNKVPEDMQDKEFAAILQDEPMQPLALVPLTEEEGRKRWSR
;
A
#
# COMPACT_ATOMS: atom_id res chain seq x y z
N VAL A 1 20.00 -26.78 -12.04
CA VAL A 1 20.13 -25.41 -12.60
C VAL A 1 19.27 -25.23 -13.86
N THR A 2 19.15 -26.23 -14.74
CA THR A 2 18.33 -26.23 -15.97
C THR A 2 16.80 -26.14 -15.77
N SER A 3 16.27 -26.57 -14.61
CA SER A 3 14.82 -26.59 -14.36
C SER A 3 14.24 -25.20 -14.04
N ILE A 4 14.97 -24.39 -13.26
CA ILE A 4 14.52 -23.06 -12.82
C ILE A 4 14.47 -22.08 -14.01
N THR A 5 15.48 -22.13 -14.88
CA THR A 5 15.50 -21.36 -16.12
C THR A 5 14.36 -21.74 -17.05
N SER A 6 14.01 -23.03 -17.13
CA SER A 6 12.88 -23.51 -17.92
C SER A 6 11.53 -22.97 -17.41
N THR A 7 11.32 -22.98 -16.08
CA THR A 7 10.11 -22.40 -15.48
C THR A 7 9.99 -20.89 -15.65
N LEU A 8 11.11 -20.15 -15.58
CA LEU A 8 11.12 -18.70 -15.79
C LEU A 8 10.81 -18.33 -17.25
N LEU A 9 11.34 -19.11 -18.19
CA LEU A 9 11.07 -18.96 -19.63
C LEU A 9 9.62 -19.29 -19.99
N PHE A 10 9.01 -20.27 -19.30
CA PHE A 10 7.60 -20.61 -19.45
C PHE A 10 6.67 -19.49 -18.97
N LEU A 11 6.92 -18.95 -17.76
CA LEU A 11 6.13 -17.84 -17.20
C LEU A 11 6.21 -16.58 -18.06
N SER A 12 7.41 -16.24 -18.57
CA SER A 12 7.61 -15.09 -19.44
C SER A 12 6.98 -15.27 -20.82
N SER A 13 7.11 -16.45 -21.45
CA SER A 13 6.43 -16.76 -22.72
C SER A 13 4.91 -16.70 -22.59
N HIS A 14 4.34 -17.19 -21.48
CA HIS A 14 2.90 -17.20 -21.29
C HIS A 14 2.32 -15.79 -21.05
N ARG A 15 3.06 -14.92 -20.33
CA ARG A 15 2.68 -13.50 -20.14
C ARG A 15 2.72 -12.72 -21.44
N LEU A 16 3.71 -12.97 -22.31
CA LEU A 16 3.79 -12.32 -23.63
C LEU A 16 2.76 -12.87 -24.62
N ARG A 17 2.44 -14.16 -24.58
CA ARG A 17 1.39 -14.77 -25.41
C ARG A 17 0.00 -14.21 -25.10
N ALA A 18 -0.29 -13.90 -23.83
CA ALA A 18 -1.54 -13.26 -23.42
C ALA A 18 -1.71 -11.83 -23.96
N LEU A 19 -0.60 -11.13 -24.26
CA LEU A 19 -0.63 -9.79 -24.87
C LEU A 19 -0.57 -9.83 -26.41
N SER A 20 0.04 -10.87 -26.98
CA SER A 20 0.19 -11.02 -28.44
C SER A 20 -0.99 -11.68 -29.14
N SER A 21 -1.85 -12.41 -28.41
CA SER A 21 -3.06 -13.03 -28.95
C SER A 21 -4.18 -12.00 -29.11
N GLY A 22 -4.01 -11.06 -30.04
CA GLY A 22 -5.14 -10.32 -30.59
C GLY A 22 -6.12 -11.28 -31.25
N GLY A 23 -7.29 -11.47 -30.62
CA GLY A 23 -8.44 -12.14 -31.22
C GLY A 23 -8.70 -13.57 -30.76
N SER A 24 -9.17 -13.75 -29.53
CA SER A 24 -10.23 -14.73 -29.24
C SER A 24 -10.83 -14.43 -27.87
N VAL A 25 -12.13 -14.16 -27.85
CA VAL A 25 -12.93 -13.96 -26.65
C VAL A 25 -13.14 -15.33 -25.99
N THR A 26 -12.09 -15.89 -25.39
CA THR A 26 -12.27 -16.94 -24.39
C THR A 26 -12.08 -16.28 -23.05
N SER A 27 -13.20 -15.79 -22.50
CA SER A 27 -13.23 -15.33 -21.13
C SER A 27 -12.60 -16.39 -20.22
N PRO A 28 -11.78 -16.03 -19.22
CA PRO A 28 -11.39 -16.99 -18.19
C PRO A 28 -12.66 -17.66 -17.65
N PRO A 29 -12.62 -18.97 -17.31
CA PRO A 29 -13.78 -19.66 -16.77
C PRO A 29 -14.35 -18.80 -15.63
N PRO A 30 -15.68 -18.61 -15.57
CA PRO A 30 -16.29 -17.79 -14.53
C PRO A 30 -15.78 -18.31 -13.20
N SER A 31 -15.00 -17.47 -12.52
CA SER A 31 -14.48 -17.81 -11.20
C SER A 31 -15.70 -18.18 -10.34
N PRO A 32 -15.66 -19.28 -9.59
CA PRO A 32 -16.79 -19.67 -8.74
C PRO A 32 -17.19 -18.42 -7.96
N ALA A 33 -18.44 -18.00 -8.12
CA ALA A 33 -18.94 -16.73 -7.63
C ALA A 33 -18.72 -16.70 -6.11
N MET A 34 -17.61 -16.08 -5.69
CA MET A 34 -17.31 -15.95 -4.28
C MET A 34 -18.46 -15.17 -3.67
N PRO A 35 -19.04 -15.62 -2.55
CA PRO A 35 -20.04 -14.85 -1.85
C PRO A 35 -19.51 -13.43 -1.69
N LYS A 36 -20.31 -12.42 -2.09
CA LYS A 36 -19.97 -11.02 -1.84
C LYS A 36 -20.05 -10.81 -0.34
N TYR A 37 -18.97 -11.14 0.37
CA TYR A 37 -18.88 -10.91 1.80
C TYR A 37 -19.02 -9.41 2.04
N LYS A 38 -19.94 -9.03 2.94
CA LYS A 38 -20.18 -7.63 3.26
C LYS A 38 -18.86 -7.03 3.74
N LEU A 39 -18.44 -5.95 3.10
CA LEU A 39 -17.31 -5.19 3.61
C LEU A 39 -17.74 -4.51 4.93
N ALA A 40 -16.80 -4.32 5.86
CA ALA A 40 -17.02 -3.47 7.03
C ALA A 40 -17.39 -2.07 6.55
N GLU A 41 -18.31 -1.46 7.28
CA GLU A 41 -19.00 -0.23 6.90
C GLU A 41 -18.07 0.99 6.92
N TYR A 42 -17.03 0.95 7.76
CA TYR A 42 -16.01 2.00 7.85
C TYR A 42 -14.65 1.43 7.47
N ARG A 43 -14.27 1.64 6.20
CA ARG A 43 -12.95 1.28 5.66
C ARG A 43 -12.38 2.46 4.92
N TYR A 44 -11.18 2.85 5.32
CA TYR A 44 -10.44 3.95 4.71
C TYR A 44 -9.10 3.41 4.23
N GLY A 45 -8.85 3.51 2.93
CA GLY A 45 -7.56 3.25 2.33
C GLY A 45 -6.54 4.32 2.73
N ARG A 46 -5.28 4.12 2.32
CA ARG A 46 -4.18 5.05 2.62
C ARG A 46 -4.50 6.49 2.20
N GLU A 47 -4.90 6.70 0.95
CA GLU A 47 -5.18 8.04 0.42
C GLU A 47 -6.41 8.68 1.08
N GLU A 48 -7.43 7.88 1.40
CA GLU A 48 -8.63 8.36 2.09
C GLU A 48 -8.28 8.80 3.52
N MET A 49 -7.45 8.05 4.24
CA MET A 49 -6.95 8.45 5.57
C MET A 49 -6.12 9.73 5.53
N LEU A 50 -5.27 9.89 4.51
CA LEU A 50 -4.45 11.10 4.36
C LEU A 50 -5.30 12.33 4.01
N ALA A 51 -6.37 12.15 3.21
CA ALA A 51 -7.29 13.22 2.87
C ALA A 51 -8.10 13.73 4.08
N LEU A 52 -8.27 12.90 5.12
CA LEU A 52 -8.94 13.29 6.37
C LEU A 52 -8.03 14.05 7.35
N TYR A 53 -6.74 14.23 7.04
CA TYR A 53 -5.80 14.93 7.92
C TYR A 53 -6.13 16.43 8.03
N ILE A 54 -6.17 16.93 9.26
CA ILE A 54 -6.39 18.35 9.58
C ILE A 54 -5.12 18.89 10.23
N LYS A 55 -4.52 19.93 9.61
CA LYS A 55 -3.22 20.47 10.00
C LYS A 55 -3.22 21.13 11.39
N ASP A 56 -4.26 21.89 11.70
CA ASP A 56 -4.35 22.67 12.93
C ASP A 56 -5.17 21.93 14.01
N ASN A 57 -4.84 20.65 14.21
CA ASN A 57 -5.53 19.85 15.21
C ASN A 57 -5.03 20.20 16.62
N LYS A 58 -5.97 20.37 17.56
CA LYS A 58 -5.62 20.65 18.96
C LYS A 58 -5.07 19.40 19.62
N VAL A 59 -4.08 19.57 20.49
CA VAL A 59 -3.57 18.48 21.32
C VAL A 59 -4.71 17.94 22.20
N PRO A 60 -5.02 16.63 22.13
CA PRO A 60 -6.00 16.02 23.03
C PRO A 60 -5.64 16.25 24.49
N GLU A 61 -6.63 16.47 25.35
CA GLU A 61 -6.42 16.76 26.78
C GLU A 61 -5.62 15.64 27.46
N ASP A 62 -5.93 14.38 27.13
CA ASP A 62 -5.24 13.19 27.64
C ASP A 62 -3.73 13.16 27.32
N MET A 63 -3.29 13.86 26.26
CA MET A 63 -1.87 13.91 25.89
C MET A 63 -1.10 15.01 26.63
N GLN A 64 -1.77 15.89 27.37
CA GLN A 64 -1.13 16.97 28.14
C GLN A 64 -0.59 16.47 29.50
N ASP A 65 -0.86 15.22 29.85
CA ASP A 65 -0.34 14.61 31.06
C ASP A 65 1.19 14.56 31.06
N LYS A 66 1.77 14.82 32.24
CA LYS A 66 3.23 14.85 32.42
C LYS A 66 3.92 13.53 32.09
N GLU A 67 3.18 12.42 32.13
CA GLU A 67 3.67 11.10 31.73
C GLU A 67 4.04 11.05 30.23
N PHE A 68 3.31 11.78 29.40
CA PHE A 68 3.53 11.82 27.95
C PHE A 68 4.41 12.99 27.50
N ALA A 69 4.83 13.86 28.41
CA ALA A 69 5.64 15.04 28.08
C ALA A 69 6.92 14.71 27.28
N ALA A 70 7.50 13.52 27.47
CA ALA A 70 8.69 13.09 26.74
C ALA A 70 8.43 12.71 25.27
N ILE A 71 7.19 12.37 24.91
CA ILE A 71 6.77 11.98 23.56
C ILE A 71 5.82 13.00 22.92
N LEU A 72 5.38 13.99 23.69
CA LEU A 72 4.50 15.04 23.23
C LEU A 72 5.27 15.93 22.25
N GLN A 73 4.71 16.09 21.06
CA GLN A 73 5.19 17.05 20.08
C GLN A 73 4.27 18.28 20.16
N ASP A 74 4.83 19.43 20.53
CA ASP A 74 4.07 20.67 20.70
C ASP A 74 3.46 21.17 19.37
N GLU A 75 4.19 21.00 18.27
CA GLU A 75 3.74 21.40 16.93
C GLU A 75 3.22 20.18 16.13
N PRO A 76 1.99 20.21 15.61
CA PRO A 76 1.43 19.10 14.84
C PRO A 76 2.25 18.85 13.56
N MET A 77 2.86 17.66 13.46
CA MET A 77 3.63 17.26 12.29
C MET A 77 2.74 16.58 11.25
N GLN A 78 2.88 16.96 9.98
CA GLN A 78 2.15 16.33 8.89
C GLN A 78 2.54 14.85 8.72
N PRO A 79 1.63 14.00 8.19
CA PRO A 79 1.95 12.61 7.92
C PRO A 79 3.19 12.47 7.01
N LEU A 80 4.15 11.62 7.42
CA LEU A 80 5.38 11.36 6.67
C LEU A 80 5.13 10.87 5.24
N ALA A 81 3.96 10.28 4.99
CA ALA A 81 3.48 9.89 3.67
C ALA A 81 3.42 11.04 2.64
N LEU A 82 3.27 12.29 3.12
CA LEU A 82 3.24 13.51 2.33
C LEU A 82 4.63 14.16 2.22
N VAL A 83 5.58 13.71 3.03
CA VAL A 83 6.95 14.21 3.03
C VAL A 83 7.75 13.39 2.02
N PRO A 84 8.37 14.02 1.01
CA PRO A 84 9.25 13.31 0.10
C PRO A 84 10.43 12.72 0.87
N LEU A 85 10.78 11.48 0.55
CA LEU A 85 11.92 10.79 1.16
C LEU A 85 13.22 11.56 0.87
N THR A 86 14.04 11.70 1.91
CA THR A 86 15.42 12.16 1.74
C THR A 86 16.28 11.04 1.15
N GLU A 87 17.36 11.39 0.45
CA GLU A 87 18.27 10.42 -0.17
C GLU A 87 18.87 9.43 0.84
N GLU A 88 19.12 9.89 2.06
CA GLU A 88 19.67 9.05 3.14
C GLU A 88 18.67 7.99 3.61
N GLU A 89 17.40 8.37 3.76
CA GLU A 89 16.35 7.48 4.23
C GLU A 89 15.96 6.44 3.17
N GLY A 90 15.93 6.85 1.89
CA GLY A 90 15.74 5.93 0.76
C GLY A 90 16.87 4.90 0.66
N ARG A 91 18.13 5.30 0.87
CA ARG A 91 19.25 4.36 0.81
C ARG A 91 19.24 3.34 1.94
N LYS A 92 18.87 3.74 3.16
CA LYS A 92 18.87 2.86 4.34
C LYS A 92 17.63 1.96 4.45
N ARG A 93 16.49 2.38 3.91
CA ARG A 93 15.20 1.66 4.07
C ARG A 93 15.05 0.46 3.13
N TRP A 94 15.63 0.53 1.94
CA TRP A 94 15.46 -0.47 0.89
C TRP A 94 16.69 -1.38 0.69
N SER A 95 17.77 -1.12 1.43
CA SER A 95 19.00 -1.91 1.40
C SER A 95 19.19 -2.83 2.62
N ARG A 96 18.13 -3.03 3.42
CA ARG A 96 18.07 -4.06 4.47
C ARG A 96 17.32 -5.28 3.97
#